data_AF-A0A2T4ACI5-F1
#
_entry.id   AF-A0A2T4ACI5-F1
#
_cell.length_a   1.000
_cell.length_b   1.000
_cell.length_c   1.000
_cell.angle_alpha   90.00
_cell.angle_beta   90.00
_cell.angle_gamma   90.00
#
_symmetry.space_group_name_H-M   'P 1'
#
loop_
_entity.id
_entity.type
_entity.pdbx_description
1 polymer ?
#
loop_
_entity_poly.entity_id
_entity_poly.type
_entity_poly.pdbx_seq_one_letter_code
_entity_poly.pdbx_strand_id
1 'polypeptide(L)'
;MPPFPPPCAVRGLSIRAFSTSASKCAPREPVHHRPSSSSSLLSINNPGPSRSSGQAPRAAASNPGDVAANLMTRFKRDGQITMRNKQANIELLRNQKNSNDYLRQMPRRWDAGDVYSPHDMSPVEMQKWRKRSPRGGDVIDALGIRPLDMYKNFSLIQEFSSTSGQITHSSGTSLRPVNQRKIAKMIRRVQGMGLYPTIHAHPEMIREHFFPERR
;
A
#
# COMPACT_ATOMS: atom_id res chain seq x y z
N MET A 1 -16.45 -61.92 4.85
CA MET A 1 -16.19 -61.27 6.15
C MET A 1 -14.76 -61.57 6.57
N PRO A 2 -13.85 -60.58 6.61
CA PRO A 2 -12.52 -60.74 7.20
C PRO A 2 -12.49 -60.28 8.68
N PRO A 3 -11.58 -60.86 9.51
CA PRO A 3 -11.57 -60.65 10.95
C PRO A 3 -10.83 -59.37 11.39
N PHE A 4 -11.29 -58.81 12.52
CA PHE A 4 -10.76 -57.61 13.19
C PHE A 4 -9.44 -57.89 13.94
N PRO A 5 -8.48 -56.94 13.97
CA PRO A 5 -7.38 -56.95 14.93
C PRO A 5 -7.70 -56.17 16.24
N PRO A 6 -7.06 -56.53 17.38
CA PRO A 6 -7.38 -56.01 18.73
C PRO A 6 -6.72 -54.66 19.08
N PRO A 7 -7.23 -53.94 20.10
CA PRO A 7 -6.70 -52.64 20.53
C PRO A 7 -5.56 -52.81 21.56
N CYS A 8 -4.41 -52.16 21.30
CA CYS A 8 -3.33 -52.04 22.28
C CYS A 8 -3.22 -50.57 22.73
N ALA A 9 -3.15 -50.39 24.04
CA ALA A 9 -3.33 -49.12 24.73
C ALA A 9 -2.00 -48.56 25.28
N VAL A 10 -1.93 -47.21 25.28
CA VAL A 10 -1.16 -46.31 26.16
C VAL A 10 0.37 -46.40 26.18
N ARG A 11 1.01 -45.28 25.82
CA ARG A 11 1.99 -44.56 26.67
C ARG A 11 2.27 -43.17 26.10
N GLY A 12 1.81 -42.16 26.83
CA GLY A 12 2.18 -40.77 26.60
C GLY A 12 3.57 -40.46 27.13
N LEU A 13 4.28 -39.56 26.45
CA LEU A 13 5.45 -38.88 27.00
C LEU A 13 5.53 -37.43 26.50
N SER A 14 5.53 -36.55 27.49
CA SER A 14 6.29 -35.32 27.62
C SER A 14 6.03 -34.15 26.66
N ILE A 15 5.13 -33.29 27.13
CA ILE A 15 5.12 -31.84 26.91
C ILE A 15 6.52 -31.28 27.21
N ARG A 16 7.13 -30.54 26.27
CA ARG A 16 8.21 -29.60 26.56
C ARG A 16 7.68 -28.18 26.40
N ALA A 17 7.50 -27.53 27.54
CA ALA A 17 7.29 -26.09 27.64
C ALA A 17 8.64 -25.39 27.42
N PHE A 18 8.69 -24.43 26.51
CA PHE A 18 9.78 -23.45 26.47
C PHE A 18 9.36 -22.19 27.20
N SER A 19 10.31 -21.74 28.01
CA SER A 19 10.13 -20.82 29.11
C SER A 19 10.08 -19.36 28.67
N THR A 20 9.53 -18.58 29.59
CA THR A 20 9.23 -17.17 29.61
C THR A 20 10.47 -16.27 29.64
N SER A 21 10.49 -15.25 28.79
CA SER A 21 11.05 -13.94 29.17
C SER A 21 10.20 -12.84 28.52
N ALA A 22 9.37 -12.19 29.35
CA ALA A 22 8.62 -11.01 29.00
C ALA A 22 9.54 -9.80 28.90
N SER A 23 9.30 -8.93 27.92
CA SER A 23 9.70 -7.53 27.97
C SER A 23 8.47 -6.68 27.62
N LYS A 24 7.93 -6.03 28.65
CA LYS A 24 6.92 -4.98 28.51
C LYS A 24 7.60 -3.76 27.87
N CYS A 25 7.10 -3.29 26.74
CA CYS A 25 7.37 -1.93 26.29
C CYS A 25 6.04 -1.31 25.85
N ALA A 26 5.67 -0.23 26.53
CA ALA A 26 4.45 0.52 26.31
C ALA A 26 4.43 1.18 24.91
N PRO A 27 3.25 1.47 24.32
CA PRO A 27 3.17 2.29 23.13
C PRO A 27 3.55 3.73 23.50
N ARG A 28 4.74 4.17 23.05
CA ARG A 28 5.11 5.59 23.02
C ARG A 28 4.37 6.26 21.87
N GLU A 29 3.82 7.43 22.15
CA GLU A 29 3.17 8.34 21.21
C GLU A 29 4.03 8.64 19.96
N PRO A 30 3.40 8.98 18.81
CA PRO A 30 4.13 9.32 17.59
C PRO A 30 4.85 10.66 17.76
N VAL A 31 6.16 10.58 18.06
CA VAL A 31 7.05 11.73 17.96
C VAL A 31 7.20 12.08 16.49
N HIS A 32 6.80 13.29 16.12
CA HIS A 32 6.98 13.86 14.79
C HIS A 32 8.43 13.71 14.31
N HIS A 33 8.66 12.82 13.35
CA HIS A 33 9.91 12.78 12.60
C HIS A 33 9.98 14.02 11.70
N ARG A 34 10.70 15.02 12.21
CA ARG A 34 11.24 16.15 11.45
C ARG A 34 12.01 15.58 10.24
N PRO A 35 11.74 16.01 9.00
CA PRO A 35 12.48 15.49 7.85
C PRO A 35 13.95 15.84 8.01
N SER A 36 14.75 14.77 8.12
CA SER A 36 16.21 14.80 8.13
C SER A 36 16.72 15.57 6.91
N SER A 37 17.63 16.51 7.16
CA SER A 37 18.30 17.41 6.23
C SER A 37 19.20 16.71 5.20
N SER A 38 18.70 15.71 4.47
CA SER A 38 19.44 15.06 3.38
C SER A 38 19.57 15.95 2.14
N SER A 39 18.87 17.08 2.08
CA SER A 39 19.01 18.07 1.00
C SER A 39 20.31 18.87 1.05
N SER A 40 21.05 18.85 2.17
CA SER A 40 22.30 19.62 2.31
C SER A 40 23.54 18.92 1.73
N LEU A 41 23.48 17.60 1.51
CA LEU A 41 24.63 16.84 0.97
C LEU A 41 24.77 16.99 -0.55
N LEU A 42 23.73 17.44 -1.24
CA LEU A 42 23.76 17.69 -2.70
C LEU A 42 24.42 19.04 -3.06
N SER A 43 24.73 19.90 -2.09
CA SER A 43 25.47 21.16 -2.33
C SER A 43 26.99 21.02 -2.27
N ILE A 44 27.53 19.91 -1.76
CA ILE A 44 28.97 19.75 -1.55
C ILE A 44 29.72 19.49 -2.86
N ASN A 45 29.05 18.99 -3.90
CA ASN A 45 29.72 18.55 -5.14
C ASN A 45 29.43 19.42 -6.37
N ASN A 46 28.95 20.65 -6.19
CA ASN A 46 28.90 21.63 -7.28
C ASN A 46 30.13 22.55 -7.15
N PRO A 47 31.19 22.39 -7.97
CA PRO A 47 32.25 23.38 -8.07
C PRO A 47 31.69 24.59 -8.84
N GLY A 48 30.79 25.33 -8.19
CA GLY A 48 30.53 26.72 -8.55
C GLY A 48 31.74 27.56 -8.15
N PRO A 49 32.09 28.60 -8.92
CA PRO A 49 33.32 29.34 -8.69
C PRO A 49 33.31 29.93 -7.28
N SER A 50 34.38 29.63 -6.54
CA SER A 50 34.73 30.21 -5.26
C SER A 50 34.60 31.73 -5.34
N ARG A 51 33.59 32.27 -4.64
CA ARG A 51 33.56 33.69 -4.31
C ARG A 51 34.59 33.92 -3.21
N SER A 52 35.81 34.21 -3.61
CA SER A 52 36.78 34.85 -2.74
C SER A 52 36.24 36.20 -2.30
N SER A 53 36.22 36.40 -0.99
CA SER A 53 36.11 37.68 -0.34
C SER A 53 37.29 38.56 -0.78
N GLY A 54 37.04 39.49 -1.70
CA GLY A 54 38.05 40.43 -2.16
C GLY A 54 37.43 41.47 -3.09
N GLN A 55 37.50 42.73 -2.65
CA GLN A 55 37.17 43.95 -3.39
C GLN A 55 35.70 44.15 -3.80
N ALA A 56 35.05 45.06 -3.07
CA ALA A 56 34.01 45.89 -3.66
C ALA A 56 34.60 46.64 -4.86
N PRO A 57 33.99 46.61 -6.05
CA PRO A 57 34.44 47.46 -7.13
C PRO A 57 34.13 48.90 -6.73
N ARG A 58 35.20 49.72 -6.66
CA ARG A 58 35.08 51.17 -6.71
C ARG A 58 34.16 51.50 -7.89
N ALA A 59 33.15 52.34 -7.66
CA ALA A 59 32.27 52.85 -8.69
C ALA A 59 33.08 53.63 -9.73
N ALA A 60 33.65 52.92 -10.71
CA ALA A 60 34.00 53.51 -11.98
C ALA A 60 32.68 53.90 -12.64
N ALA A 61 32.58 55.14 -13.12
CA ALA A 61 31.43 55.62 -13.86
C ALA A 61 31.13 54.64 -15.01
N SER A 62 30.19 53.72 -14.79
CA SER A 62 29.74 52.79 -15.81
C SER A 62 28.95 53.61 -16.80
N ASN A 63 29.43 53.69 -18.04
CA ASN A 63 28.67 54.27 -19.13
C ASN A 63 27.26 53.66 -19.13
N PRO A 64 26.20 54.43 -19.42
CA PRO A 64 24.83 53.94 -19.37
C PRO A 64 24.60 52.66 -20.22
N GLY A 65 25.43 52.44 -21.25
CA GLY A 65 25.46 51.20 -22.03
C GLY A 65 25.96 49.95 -21.30
N ASP A 66 26.91 50.07 -20.36
CA ASP A 66 27.49 48.93 -19.63
C ASP A 66 26.54 48.37 -18.55
N VAL A 67 25.75 49.25 -17.93
CA VAL A 67 24.72 48.83 -16.96
C VAL A 67 23.62 48.02 -17.67
N ALA A 68 23.23 48.47 -18.88
CA ALA A 68 22.26 47.77 -19.72
C ALA A 68 22.81 46.41 -20.20
N ALA A 69 24.10 46.34 -20.59
CA ALA A 69 24.74 45.09 -21.01
C ALA A 69 24.83 44.05 -19.87
N ASN A 70 25.16 44.49 -18.64
CA ASN A 70 25.20 43.62 -17.47
C ASN A 70 23.81 43.11 -17.05
N LEU A 71 22.78 43.95 -17.14
CA LEU A 71 21.40 43.55 -16.89
C LEU A 71 20.94 42.46 -17.87
N MET A 72 21.23 42.64 -19.18
CA MET A 72 20.88 41.68 -20.23
C MET A 72 21.58 40.33 -20.04
N THR A 73 22.82 40.34 -19.56
CA THR A 73 23.60 39.13 -19.26
C THR A 73 23.02 38.35 -18.08
N ARG A 74 22.50 39.04 -17.05
CA ARG A 74 21.79 38.40 -15.93
C ARG A 74 20.48 37.75 -16.38
N PHE A 75 19.66 38.45 -17.15
CA PHE A 75 18.41 37.88 -17.68
C PHE A 75 18.64 36.64 -18.55
N LYS A 76 19.68 36.64 -19.39
CA LYS A 76 20.07 35.45 -20.16
C LYS A 76 20.50 34.29 -19.24
N ARG A 77 21.27 34.56 -18.20
CA ARG A 77 21.73 33.55 -17.23
C ARG A 77 20.55 32.98 -16.41
N ASP A 78 19.66 33.83 -15.93
CA ASP A 78 18.48 33.43 -15.15
C ASP A 78 17.48 32.65 -16.02
N GLY A 79 17.31 33.05 -17.28
CA GLY A 79 16.57 32.28 -18.29
C GLY A 79 17.18 30.90 -18.53
N GLN A 80 18.50 30.80 -18.63
CA GLN A 80 19.18 29.50 -18.77
C GLN A 80 19.06 28.62 -17.52
N ILE A 81 19.19 29.20 -16.31
CA ILE A 81 19.05 28.47 -15.05
C ILE A 81 17.62 27.95 -14.90
N THR A 82 16.60 28.77 -15.18
CA THR A 82 15.20 28.34 -15.12
C THR A 82 14.89 27.26 -16.15
N MET A 83 15.41 27.35 -17.38
CA MET A 83 15.27 26.30 -18.39
C MET A 83 15.95 24.99 -17.97
N ARG A 84 17.16 25.07 -17.41
CA ARG A 84 17.89 23.89 -16.90
C ARG A 84 17.18 23.23 -15.73
N ASN A 85 16.64 24.02 -14.80
CA ASN A 85 15.85 23.52 -13.68
C ASN A 85 14.54 22.88 -14.16
N LYS A 86 13.88 23.45 -15.18
CA LYS A 86 12.70 22.82 -15.81
C LYS A 86 13.06 21.49 -16.46
N GLN A 87 14.17 21.42 -17.19
CA GLN A 87 14.65 20.17 -17.80
C GLN A 87 14.96 19.10 -16.75
N ALA A 88 15.66 19.47 -15.67
CA ALA A 88 15.97 18.56 -14.56
C ALA A 88 14.69 18.03 -13.87
N ASN A 89 13.69 18.90 -13.67
CA ASN A 89 12.39 18.47 -13.13
C ASN A 89 11.67 17.52 -14.09
N ILE A 90 11.64 17.81 -15.38
CA ILE A 90 11.03 16.94 -16.39
C ILE A 90 11.70 15.55 -16.41
N GLU A 91 13.03 15.52 -16.32
CA GLU A 91 13.79 14.28 -16.25
C GLU A 91 13.48 13.47 -14.98
N LEU A 92 13.40 14.14 -13.82
CA LEU A 92 13.00 13.50 -12.57
C LEU A 92 11.60 12.86 -12.69
N LEU A 93 10.63 13.58 -13.24
CA LEU A 93 9.28 13.05 -13.47
C LEU A 93 9.30 11.85 -14.42
N ARG A 94 10.11 11.92 -15.48
CA ARG A 94 10.28 10.81 -16.43
C ARG A 94 10.88 9.57 -15.75
N ASN A 95 11.91 9.75 -14.94
CA ASN A 95 12.57 8.67 -14.21
C ASN A 95 11.64 8.05 -13.16
N GLN A 96 10.85 8.88 -12.46
CA GLN A 96 9.84 8.40 -11.51
C GLN A 96 8.75 7.56 -12.21
N LYS A 97 8.29 7.99 -13.38
CA LYS A 97 7.34 7.25 -14.20
C LYS A 97 7.92 5.90 -14.62
N ASN A 98 9.12 5.89 -15.20
CA ASN A 98 9.80 4.67 -15.63
C ASN A 98 9.98 3.70 -14.45
N SER A 99 10.43 4.20 -13.30
CA SER A 99 10.57 3.42 -12.08
C SER A 99 9.23 2.80 -11.63
N ASN A 100 8.14 3.57 -11.63
CA ASN A 100 6.80 3.07 -11.32
C ASN A 100 6.34 1.98 -12.31
N ASP A 101 6.61 2.17 -13.60
CA ASP A 101 6.22 1.21 -14.63
C ASP A 101 6.95 -0.13 -14.44
N TYR A 102 8.24 -0.11 -14.08
CA TYR A 102 8.98 -1.34 -13.72
C TYR A 102 8.45 -2.00 -12.45
N LEU A 103 8.10 -1.23 -11.42
CA LEU A 103 7.51 -1.78 -10.19
C LEU A 103 6.16 -2.46 -10.46
N ARG A 104 5.32 -1.88 -11.33
CA ARG A 104 4.04 -2.49 -11.74
C ARG A 104 4.22 -3.76 -12.56
N GLN A 105 5.32 -3.87 -13.31
CA GLN A 105 5.62 -5.08 -14.07
C GLN A 105 5.95 -6.25 -13.15
N MET A 106 6.49 -6.00 -11.94
CA MET A 106 6.82 -6.98 -10.91
C MET A 106 5.58 -7.41 -10.11
N PRO A 107 5.02 -8.60 -10.37
CA PRO A 107 3.75 -9.03 -9.78
C PRO A 107 3.94 -9.69 -8.40
N ARG A 108 5.12 -10.23 -8.13
CA ARG A 108 5.47 -10.85 -6.85
C ARG A 108 5.87 -9.77 -5.85
N ARG A 109 5.32 -9.86 -4.63
CA ARG A 109 5.76 -9.08 -3.47
C ARG A 109 6.74 -9.95 -2.69
N TRP A 110 7.95 -9.46 -2.49
CA TRP A 110 9.01 -10.17 -1.78
C TRP A 110 8.97 -9.78 -0.31
N ASP A 111 8.95 -10.79 0.56
CA ASP A 111 9.04 -10.60 2.00
C ASP A 111 10.46 -10.91 2.50
N ALA A 112 10.84 -10.31 3.63
CA ALA A 112 12.14 -10.56 4.23
C ALA A 112 12.24 -12.02 4.70
N GLY A 113 13.29 -12.74 4.26
CA GLY A 113 13.47 -14.17 4.55
C GLY A 113 13.07 -15.09 3.40
N ASP A 114 12.42 -14.58 2.35
CA ASP A 114 12.19 -15.34 1.13
C ASP A 114 13.51 -15.67 0.43
N VAL A 115 13.73 -16.95 0.15
CA VAL A 115 14.85 -17.41 -0.67
C VAL A 115 14.46 -17.28 -2.14
N TYR A 116 15.34 -16.71 -2.96
CA TYR A 116 15.15 -16.57 -4.39
C TYR A 116 16.17 -17.39 -5.18
N SER A 117 15.75 -17.88 -6.33
CA SER A 117 16.60 -18.43 -7.39
C SER A 117 16.63 -17.45 -8.57
N PRO A 118 17.68 -17.44 -9.40
CA PRO A 118 17.67 -16.68 -10.66
C PRO A 118 16.45 -16.96 -11.54
N HIS A 119 15.87 -18.18 -11.44
CA HIS A 119 14.66 -18.55 -12.16
C HIS A 119 13.40 -17.78 -11.73
N ASP A 120 13.33 -17.35 -10.46
CA ASP A 120 12.16 -16.63 -9.92
C ASP A 120 11.99 -15.23 -10.54
N MET A 121 13.05 -14.68 -11.12
CA MET A 121 13.05 -13.39 -11.82
C MET A 121 12.74 -13.55 -13.31
N SER A 122 12.49 -14.77 -13.79
CA SER A 122 12.15 -15.02 -15.18
C SER A 122 10.72 -14.56 -15.50
N PRO A 123 10.45 -14.13 -16.75
CA PRO A 123 9.10 -13.71 -17.16
C PRO A 123 8.06 -14.83 -17.02
N VAL A 124 8.50 -16.09 -17.12
CA VAL A 124 7.63 -17.27 -16.96
C VAL A 124 7.12 -17.38 -15.51
N GLU A 125 8.02 -17.27 -14.54
CA GLU A 125 7.65 -17.27 -13.12
C GLU A 125 6.79 -16.05 -12.79
N MET A 126 7.19 -14.85 -13.23
CA MET A 126 6.39 -13.63 -13.04
C MET A 126 4.95 -13.79 -13.55
N GLN A 127 4.74 -14.46 -14.67
CA GLN A 127 3.40 -14.72 -15.21
C GLN A 127 2.57 -15.65 -14.31
N LYS A 128 3.18 -16.60 -13.59
CA LYS A 128 2.47 -17.43 -12.61
C LYS A 128 1.95 -16.58 -11.44
N TRP A 129 2.78 -15.68 -10.93
CA TRP A 129 2.42 -14.76 -9.83
C TRP A 129 1.36 -13.72 -10.22
N ARG A 130 1.17 -13.43 -11.51
CA ARG A 130 0.06 -12.56 -11.98
C ARG A 130 -1.32 -13.19 -11.80
N LYS A 131 -1.40 -14.52 -11.73
CA LYS A 131 -2.68 -15.21 -11.54
C LYS A 131 -3.10 -15.05 -10.08
N ARG A 132 -4.24 -14.38 -9.86
CA ARG A 132 -4.83 -14.28 -8.52
C ARG A 132 -5.24 -15.67 -8.05
N SER A 133 -4.55 -16.19 -7.04
CA SER A 133 -4.99 -17.40 -6.36
C SER A 133 -6.29 -17.10 -5.60
N PRO A 134 -7.31 -17.97 -5.65
CA PRO A 134 -8.45 -17.85 -4.75
C PRO A 134 -7.96 -17.87 -3.30
N ARG A 135 -8.68 -17.20 -2.39
CA ARG A 135 -8.32 -17.21 -0.97
C ARG A 135 -8.31 -18.67 -0.49
N GLY A 136 -7.24 -19.08 0.20
CA GLY A 136 -6.96 -20.48 0.52
C GLY A 136 -7.85 -21.11 1.60
N GLY A 137 -8.72 -20.33 2.26
CA GLY A 137 -9.56 -20.82 3.35
C GLY A 137 -10.85 -20.01 3.52
N ASP A 138 -11.86 -20.68 4.08
CA ASP A 138 -13.15 -20.07 4.42
C ASP A 138 -12.99 -19.15 5.64
N VAL A 139 -13.19 -17.84 5.42
CA VAL A 139 -13.05 -16.80 6.45
C VAL A 139 -14.03 -16.99 7.61
N ILE A 140 -15.23 -17.52 7.33
CA ILE A 140 -16.27 -17.73 8.35
C ILE A 140 -15.86 -18.85 9.31
N ASP A 141 -15.30 -19.94 8.77
CA ASP A 141 -14.79 -21.05 9.57
C ASP A 141 -13.52 -20.64 10.33
N ALA A 142 -12.63 -19.87 9.70
CA ALA A 142 -11.40 -19.36 10.34
C ALA A 142 -11.69 -18.43 11.53
N LEU A 143 -12.74 -17.61 11.43
CA LEU A 143 -13.16 -16.71 12.51
C LEU A 143 -14.13 -17.37 13.50
N GLY A 144 -14.65 -18.56 13.21
CA GLY A 144 -15.59 -19.29 14.07
C GLY A 144 -16.93 -18.58 14.29
N ILE A 145 -17.33 -17.69 13.39
CA ILE A 145 -18.54 -16.87 13.54
C ILE A 145 -19.78 -17.56 12.93
N ARG A 146 -20.96 -17.35 13.53
CA ARG A 146 -22.23 -17.82 12.99
C ARG A 146 -22.91 -16.72 12.18
N PRO A 147 -23.01 -16.82 10.84
CA PRO A 147 -23.57 -15.75 10.02
C PRO A 147 -24.99 -15.34 10.41
N LEU A 148 -25.86 -16.30 10.75
CA LEU A 148 -27.27 -16.03 11.02
C LEU A 148 -27.50 -15.09 12.22
N ASP A 149 -26.56 -15.03 13.15
CA ASP A 149 -26.64 -14.17 14.34
C ASP A 149 -26.03 -12.78 14.10
N MET A 150 -25.13 -12.68 13.12
CA MET A 150 -24.40 -11.46 12.77
C MET A 150 -25.17 -10.54 11.81
N TYR A 151 -26.48 -10.72 11.71
CA TYR A 151 -27.35 -9.98 10.79
C TYR A 151 -27.40 -8.47 11.07
N LYS A 152 -26.99 -8.03 12.27
CA LYS A 152 -26.90 -6.61 12.64
C LYS A 152 -25.57 -5.96 12.23
N ASN A 153 -24.57 -6.76 11.82
CA ASN A 153 -23.27 -6.25 11.42
C ASN A 153 -23.27 -5.92 9.92
N PHE A 154 -23.47 -4.64 9.60
CA PHE A 154 -23.54 -4.16 8.21
C PHE A 154 -22.22 -4.29 7.45
N SER A 155 -21.08 -4.14 8.14
CA SER A 155 -19.76 -4.31 7.53
C SER A 155 -19.54 -5.75 7.05
N LEU A 156 -20.01 -6.73 7.82
CA LEU A 156 -19.96 -8.14 7.42
C LEU A 156 -20.84 -8.40 6.21
N ILE A 157 -22.05 -7.84 6.18
CA ILE A 157 -22.97 -7.96 5.04
C ILE A 157 -22.35 -7.36 3.78
N GLN A 158 -21.70 -6.19 3.91
CA GLN A 158 -21.11 -5.49 2.78
C GLN A 158 -20.00 -6.30 2.09
N GLU A 159 -19.11 -6.96 2.83
CA GLU A 159 -18.05 -7.81 2.25
C GLU A 159 -18.61 -8.92 1.34
N PHE A 160 -19.82 -9.41 1.62
CA PHE A 160 -20.49 -10.47 0.84
C PHE A 160 -21.61 -9.97 -0.07
N SER A 161 -21.73 -8.66 -0.24
CA SER A 161 -22.67 -8.02 -1.16
C SER A 161 -21.92 -7.18 -2.19
N SER A 162 -22.45 -7.09 -3.40
CA SER A 162 -21.96 -6.17 -4.42
C SER A 162 -22.33 -4.73 -4.05
N THR A 163 -21.67 -3.75 -4.67
CA THR A 163 -22.07 -2.34 -4.60
C THR A 163 -23.54 -2.13 -4.95
N SER A 164 -24.10 -2.99 -5.81
CA SER A 164 -25.50 -3.03 -6.22
C SER A 164 -26.45 -3.80 -5.29
N GLY A 165 -26.01 -4.19 -4.09
CA GLY A 165 -26.82 -4.93 -3.11
C GLY A 165 -27.05 -6.42 -3.42
N GLN A 166 -26.50 -6.92 -4.53
CA GLN A 166 -26.60 -8.34 -4.92
C GLN A 166 -25.66 -9.22 -4.09
N ILE A 167 -26.08 -10.44 -3.77
CA ILE A 167 -25.23 -11.41 -3.04
C ILE A 167 -24.12 -11.90 -3.96
N THR A 168 -22.87 -11.80 -3.54
CA THR A 168 -21.72 -12.24 -4.35
C THR A 168 -21.69 -13.76 -4.50
N HIS A 169 -21.31 -14.23 -5.70
CA HIS A 169 -21.23 -15.67 -6.00
C HIS A 169 -20.06 -16.33 -5.23
N SER A 170 -20.13 -17.65 -5.02
CA SER A 170 -19.09 -18.41 -4.29
C SER A 170 -17.70 -18.29 -4.90
N SER A 171 -17.60 -18.06 -6.21
CA SER A 171 -16.32 -17.78 -6.89
C SER A 171 -15.67 -16.47 -6.46
N GLY A 172 -16.47 -15.47 -6.08
CA GLY A 172 -15.99 -14.19 -5.56
C GLY A 172 -15.70 -14.23 -4.06
N THR A 173 -16.51 -14.94 -3.29
CA THR A 173 -16.36 -15.02 -1.82
C THR A 173 -15.36 -16.07 -1.36
N SER A 174 -15.07 -17.09 -2.19
CA SER A 174 -14.24 -18.24 -1.83
C SER A 174 -14.68 -18.96 -0.54
N LEU A 175 -15.97 -18.89 -0.21
CA LEU A 175 -16.55 -19.59 0.94
C LEU A 175 -16.95 -21.02 0.60
N ARG A 176 -16.99 -21.88 1.61
CA ARG A 176 -17.54 -23.24 1.47
C ARG A 176 -19.04 -23.16 1.14
N PRO A 177 -19.60 -24.06 0.31
CA PRO A 177 -21.02 -24.00 -0.08
C PRO A 177 -22.00 -23.95 1.09
N VAL A 178 -21.67 -24.60 2.20
CA VAL A 178 -22.49 -24.59 3.42
C VAL A 178 -22.55 -23.20 4.04
N ASN A 179 -21.41 -22.53 4.17
CA ASN A 179 -21.32 -21.21 4.77
C ASN A 179 -21.83 -20.13 3.81
N GLN A 180 -21.60 -20.29 2.50
CA GLN A 180 -22.21 -19.44 1.47
C GLN A 180 -23.75 -19.42 1.60
N ARG A 181 -24.40 -20.57 1.84
CA ARG A 181 -25.86 -20.60 2.08
C ARG A 181 -26.26 -19.90 3.38
N LYS A 182 -25.48 -20.03 4.46
CA LYS A 182 -25.74 -19.34 5.73
C LYS A 182 -25.63 -17.82 5.57
N ILE A 183 -24.59 -17.35 4.88
CA ILE A 183 -24.38 -15.93 4.54
C ILE A 183 -25.53 -15.43 3.66
N ALA A 184 -25.86 -16.13 2.58
CA ALA A 184 -26.98 -15.76 1.73
C ALA A 184 -28.31 -15.69 2.50
N LYS A 185 -28.56 -16.64 3.41
CA LYS A 185 -29.76 -16.65 4.27
C LYS A 185 -29.76 -15.46 5.24
N MET A 186 -28.62 -15.10 5.82
CA MET A 186 -28.47 -13.91 6.65
C MET A 186 -28.78 -12.64 5.83
N ILE A 187 -28.19 -12.45 4.65
CA ILE A 187 -28.40 -11.25 3.83
C ILE A 187 -29.87 -11.10 3.42
N ARG A 188 -30.50 -12.17 2.92
CA ARG A 188 -31.93 -12.16 2.56
C ARG A 188 -32.83 -11.84 3.73
N ARG A 189 -32.49 -12.31 4.94
CA ARG A 189 -33.22 -11.99 6.17
C ARG A 189 -33.16 -10.48 6.46
N VAL A 190 -31.96 -9.89 6.43
CA VAL A 190 -31.78 -8.46 6.75
C VAL A 190 -32.47 -7.56 5.72
N GLN A 191 -32.36 -7.92 4.44
CA GLN A 191 -33.08 -7.24 3.36
C GLN A 191 -34.60 -7.36 3.52
N GLY A 192 -35.11 -8.56 3.84
CA GLY A 192 -36.54 -8.79 4.09
C GLY A 192 -37.06 -8.09 5.35
N MET A 193 -36.21 -7.84 6.35
CA MET A 193 -36.53 -7.04 7.53
C MET A 193 -36.47 -5.53 7.28
N GLY A 194 -35.98 -5.08 6.12
CA GLY A 194 -35.82 -3.65 5.80
C GLY A 194 -34.64 -2.97 6.50
N LEU A 195 -33.70 -3.73 7.07
CA LEU A 195 -32.54 -3.18 7.79
C LEU A 195 -31.34 -2.88 6.88
N TYR A 196 -31.28 -3.50 5.69
CA TYR A 196 -30.19 -3.29 4.72
C TYR A 196 -30.77 -3.10 3.31
N PRO A 197 -30.26 -2.15 2.51
CA PRO A 197 -30.84 -1.88 1.19
C PRO A 197 -30.65 -3.04 0.20
N THR A 198 -31.56 -3.13 -0.77
CA THR A 198 -31.54 -4.19 -1.81
C THR A 198 -30.80 -3.77 -3.08
N ILE A 199 -30.75 -2.46 -3.37
CA ILE A 199 -30.25 -1.91 -4.66
C ILE A 199 -28.83 -1.35 -4.52
N HIS A 200 -28.41 -0.95 -3.32
CA HIS A 200 -27.11 -0.35 -3.07
C HIS A 200 -26.53 -0.81 -1.73
N ALA A 201 -25.25 -0.54 -1.50
CA ALA A 201 -24.62 -0.75 -0.19
C ALA A 201 -25.25 0.16 0.89
N HIS A 202 -25.05 -0.18 2.16
CA HIS A 202 -25.59 0.59 3.28
C HIS A 202 -25.12 2.06 3.23
N PRO A 203 -26.00 3.07 3.41
CA PRO A 203 -25.66 4.48 3.22
C PRO A 203 -24.51 4.94 4.11
N GLU A 204 -24.47 4.53 5.38
CA GLU A 204 -23.38 4.88 6.30
C GLU A 204 -22.02 4.34 5.86
N MET A 205 -21.99 3.22 5.14
CA MET A 205 -20.74 2.62 4.66
C MET A 205 -20.19 3.32 3.40
N ILE A 206 -21.07 3.86 2.56
CA ILE A 206 -20.67 4.59 1.35
C ILE A 206 -20.46 6.08 1.61
N ARG A 207 -20.89 6.59 2.77
CA ARG A 207 -20.77 8.00 3.14
C ARG A 207 -19.35 8.54 2.95
N GLU A 208 -18.34 7.81 3.41
CA GLU A 208 -16.93 8.22 3.28
C GLU A 208 -16.45 8.33 1.83
N HIS A 209 -17.01 7.52 0.93
CA HIS A 209 -16.63 7.52 -0.49
C HIS A 209 -17.22 8.72 -1.24
N PHE A 210 -18.41 9.17 -0.85
CA PHE A 210 -19.11 10.30 -1.50
C PHE A 210 -18.79 11.65 -0.84
N PHE A 211 -18.65 11.67 0.48
CA PHE A 211 -18.40 12.87 1.26
C PHE A 211 -17.12 12.68 2.09
N PRO A 212 -15.93 12.77 1.47
CA PRO A 212 -14.70 12.76 2.24
C PRO A 212 -14.73 13.94 3.21
N GLU A 213 -14.72 13.66 4.52
CA GLU A 213 -14.62 14.72 5.51
C GLU A 213 -13.32 15.49 5.26
N ARG A 214 -13.42 16.82 5.12
CA ARG A 214 -12.24 17.70 5.12
C ARG A 214 -11.63 17.67 6.52
N ARG A 215 -10.79 16.67 6.79
CA ARG A 215 -9.84 16.70 7.90
C ARG A 215 -8.70 17.65 7.61
#